data_AF-A0A1I7Y292-F1
#
_entry.id   AF-A0A1I7Y292-F1
#
_cell.length_a   1.000
_cell.length_b   1.000
_cell.length_c   1.000
_cell.angle_alpha   90.00
_cell.angle_beta   90.00
_cell.angle_gamma   90.00
#
_symmetry.space_group_name_H-M   'P 1'
#
loop_
_entity.id
_entity.type
_entity.pdbx_description
1 polymer ?
#
loop_
_entity_poly.entity_id
_entity_poly.type
_entity_poly.pdbx_seq_one_letter_code
_entity_poly.pdbx_strand_id
1 'polypeptide(L)'
;MDGERLDRFQVDGGDIALEGAGLNASNVEQFDLITRSAKLNATLHAQQLNIVTGRNDVKADSLQVTPRADDGSGKPLLAIDSSALGGMYAGAIRLVGTEKGVGVKLAGNMASTASDVQIDVNGKLSLGNVTAERDLKIAAH
;
A
#
# COMPACT_ATOMS: atom_id res chain seq x y z
N MET A 1 -19.91 -18.65 18.06
CA MET A 1 -19.00 -17.95 18.99
C MET A 1 -18.29 -16.95 18.10
N ASP A 2 -18.92 -15.80 17.87
CA ASP A 2 -18.59 -14.94 16.71
C ASP A 2 -17.97 -13.61 17.18
N GLY A 3 -17.53 -13.55 18.45
CA GLY A 3 -16.98 -12.34 19.06
C GLY A 3 -15.47 -12.35 19.32
N GLU A 4 -14.75 -13.41 18.92
CA GLU A 4 -13.32 -13.58 19.24
C GLU A 4 -12.38 -13.42 18.03
N ARG A 5 -12.92 -13.29 16.81
CA ARG A 5 -12.12 -13.10 15.59
C ARG A 5 -12.14 -11.65 15.15
N LEU A 6 -10.97 -11.09 14.83
CA LEU A 6 -10.89 -9.80 14.17
C LEU A 6 -11.52 -9.92 12.77
N ASP A 7 -12.62 -9.20 12.54
CA ASP A 7 -13.32 -9.25 11.24
C ASP A 7 -12.69 -8.33 10.20
N ARG A 8 -12.38 -7.09 10.59
CA ARG A 8 -11.88 -6.06 9.67
C ARG A 8 -11.10 -4.96 10.36
N PHE A 9 -10.30 -4.26 9.55
CA PHE A 9 -9.74 -2.96 9.85
C PHE A 9 -10.63 -1.87 9.23
N GLN A 10 -11.18 -0.99 10.06
CA GLN A 10 -11.89 0.19 9.62
C GLN A 10 -10.93 1.38 9.61
N VAL A 11 -10.67 1.92 8.42
CA VAL A 11 -9.77 3.06 8.20
C VAL A 11 -10.59 4.29 7.86
N ASP A 12 -10.70 5.22 8.80
CA ASP A 12 -11.26 6.56 8.56
C ASP A 12 -10.18 7.65 8.43
N GLY A 13 -8.97 7.39 8.96
CA GLY A 13 -7.86 8.33 9.07
C GLY A 13 -6.54 7.63 9.40
N GLY A 14 -5.53 8.41 9.76
CA GLY A 14 -4.21 7.93 10.15
C GLY A 14 -3.18 7.98 9.02
N ASP A 15 -1.95 8.27 9.40
CA ASP A 15 -0.78 8.24 8.53
C ASP A 15 0.29 7.32 9.12
N ILE A 16 1.02 6.62 8.24
CA ILE A 16 2.20 5.85 8.64
C ILE A 16 3.41 6.38 7.89
N ALA A 17 4.46 6.69 8.64
CA ALA A 17 5.76 7.06 8.09
C ALA A 17 6.77 5.94 8.33
N LEU A 18 7.44 5.49 7.26
CA LEU A 18 8.62 4.64 7.33
C LEU A 18 9.84 5.48 6.94
N GLU A 19 10.75 5.66 7.89
CA GLU A 19 11.89 6.56 7.77
C GLU A 19 13.18 5.93 8.31
N GLY A 20 14.31 6.61 8.11
CA GLY A 20 15.59 6.20 8.67
C GLY A 20 16.18 4.97 8.00
N ALA A 21 16.60 3.98 8.81
CA ALA A 21 17.36 2.83 8.34
C ALA A 21 16.56 1.83 7.48
N GLY A 22 15.24 2.01 7.37
CA GLY A 22 14.37 1.10 6.63
C GLY A 22 13.69 0.05 7.49
N LEU A 23 12.97 -0.84 6.82
CA LEU A 23 12.19 -1.92 7.42
C LEU A 23 12.54 -3.23 6.72
N ASN A 24 12.96 -4.24 7.50
CA ASN A 24 13.11 -5.60 7.01
C ASN A 24 12.03 -6.49 7.65
N ALA A 25 11.04 -6.86 6.84
CA ALA A 25 9.96 -7.78 7.18
C ALA A 25 10.08 -9.10 6.40
N SER A 26 11.27 -9.44 5.87
CA SER A 26 11.48 -10.70 5.14
C SER A 26 11.43 -11.95 6.03
N ASN A 27 11.40 -11.78 7.36
CA ASN A 27 11.26 -12.87 8.33
C ASN A 27 9.80 -13.28 8.60
N VAL A 28 8.83 -12.54 8.07
CA VAL A 28 7.40 -12.89 8.11
C VAL A 28 6.90 -13.18 6.71
N GLU A 29 5.88 -14.03 6.59
CA GLU A 29 5.32 -14.41 5.28
C GLU A 29 4.64 -13.23 4.58
N GLN A 30 4.01 -12.35 5.36
CA GLN A 30 3.25 -11.21 4.86
C GLN A 30 3.46 -9.99 5.75
N PHE A 31 3.61 -8.84 5.12
CA PHE A 31 3.62 -7.53 5.76
C PHE A 31 2.55 -6.64 5.12
N ASP A 32 1.60 -6.20 5.94
CA ASP A 32 0.46 -5.39 5.51
C ASP A 32 0.56 -3.98 6.09
N LEU A 33 0.49 -2.99 5.22
CA LEU A 33 0.38 -1.58 5.58
C LEU A 33 -1.04 -1.10 5.26
N ILE A 34 -1.88 -0.96 6.28
CA ILE A 34 -3.29 -0.55 6.15
C ILE A 34 -3.47 0.78 6.88
N THR A 35 -3.66 1.88 6.14
CA THR A 35 -3.72 3.24 6.68
C THR A 35 -4.47 4.17 5.72
N ARG A 36 -4.78 5.42 6.09
CA ARG A 36 -5.36 6.37 5.12
C ARG A 36 -4.28 6.91 4.18
N SER A 37 -3.10 7.23 4.70
CA SER A 37 -1.95 7.65 3.88
C SER A 37 -0.62 7.11 4.40
N ALA A 38 0.37 6.95 3.51
CA ALA A 38 1.70 6.48 3.88
C ALA A 38 2.81 7.35 3.28
N LYS A 39 3.87 7.58 4.07
CA LYS A 39 5.12 8.19 3.59
C LYS A 39 6.26 7.19 3.72
N LEU A 40 6.89 6.83 2.62
CA LEU A 40 7.87 5.75 2.54
C LEU A 40 9.23 6.31 2.13
N ASN A 41 9.99 6.82 3.10
CA ASN A 41 11.29 7.48 2.91
C ASN A 41 12.48 6.59 3.25
N ALA A 42 12.30 5.28 3.18
CA ALA A 42 13.35 4.31 3.49
C ALA A 42 13.16 3.03 2.67
N THR A 43 14.14 2.14 2.73
CA THR A 43 14.05 0.83 2.08
C THR A 43 13.15 -0.11 2.86
N LEU A 44 12.26 -0.82 2.16
CA LEU A 44 11.38 -1.85 2.72
C LEU A 44 11.64 -3.19 2.01
N HIS A 45 11.93 -4.22 2.80
CA HIS A 45 12.03 -5.60 2.35
C HIS A 45 10.91 -6.46 2.94
N ALA A 46 10.27 -7.32 2.15
CA ALA A 46 9.22 -8.23 2.59
C ALA A 46 9.19 -9.53 1.76
N GLN A 47 8.42 -10.54 2.17
CA GLN A 47 8.10 -11.68 1.31
C GLN A 47 6.86 -11.38 0.46
N GLN A 48 5.70 -11.18 1.09
CA GLN A 48 4.51 -10.57 0.48
C GLN A 48 4.31 -9.18 1.08
N LEU A 49 4.26 -8.16 0.24
CA LEU A 49 3.93 -6.79 0.64
C LEU A 49 2.52 -6.44 0.17
N ASN A 50 1.63 -6.05 1.10
CA ASN A 50 0.37 -5.41 0.77
C ASN A 50 0.34 -3.99 1.34
N ILE A 51 -0.05 -3.02 0.52
CA ILE A 51 -0.26 -1.64 0.96
C ILE A 51 -1.68 -1.24 0.57
N VAL A 52 -2.53 -0.94 1.55
CA VAL A 52 -3.89 -0.48 1.36
C VAL A 52 -4.02 0.93 1.94
N THR A 53 -4.37 1.89 1.07
CA THR A 53 -4.48 3.31 1.40
C THR A 53 -5.84 3.89 1.03
N GLY A 54 -6.20 5.00 1.67
CA GLY A 54 -7.52 5.62 1.62
C GLY A 54 -8.46 5.16 2.74
N ARG A 55 -9.69 5.67 2.71
CA ARG A 55 -10.73 5.29 3.67
C ARG A 55 -11.39 3.98 3.25
N ASN A 56 -11.24 2.94 4.06
CA ASN A 56 -11.57 1.57 3.69
C ASN A 56 -12.12 0.77 4.87
N ASP A 57 -12.98 -0.20 4.57
CA ASP A 57 -13.15 -1.40 5.38
C ASP A 57 -12.34 -2.53 4.72
N VAL A 58 -11.35 -3.07 5.46
CA VAL A 58 -10.44 -4.11 4.96
C VAL A 58 -10.65 -5.39 5.77
N LYS A 59 -11.09 -6.47 5.12
CA LYS A 59 -11.26 -7.76 5.82
C LYS A 59 -9.91 -8.28 6.34
N ALA A 60 -9.90 -8.72 7.59
CA ALA A 60 -8.65 -9.12 8.26
C ALA A 60 -8.08 -10.45 7.73
N ASP A 61 -8.91 -11.31 7.12
CA ASP A 61 -8.51 -12.63 6.61
C ASP A 61 -8.00 -12.62 5.16
N SER A 62 -8.55 -11.73 4.34
CA SER A 62 -8.44 -11.77 2.88
C SER A 62 -7.90 -10.48 2.28
N LEU A 63 -7.81 -9.41 3.09
CA LEU A 63 -7.49 -8.05 2.64
C LEU A 63 -8.39 -7.58 1.48
N GLN A 64 -9.62 -8.10 1.43
CA GLN A 64 -10.65 -7.58 0.54
C GLN A 64 -10.96 -6.15 0.99
N VAL A 65 -10.82 -5.22 0.04
CA VAL A 65 -10.95 -3.78 0.29
C VAL A 65 -12.33 -3.33 -0.16
N THR A 66 -13.10 -2.73 0.75
CA THR A 66 -14.33 -2.01 0.43
C THR A 66 -14.10 -0.52 0.71
N PRO A 67 -14.03 0.34 -0.33
CA PRO A 67 -13.90 1.78 -0.13
C PRO A 67 -15.07 2.34 0.68
N ARG A 68 -14.78 3.22 1.62
CA ARG A 68 -15.81 3.97 2.36
C ARG A 68 -16.19 5.22 1.58
N ALA A 69 -17.44 5.66 1.73
CA ALA A 69 -17.93 6.87 1.09
C ALA A 69 -17.16 8.11 1.58
N ASP A 70 -17.01 9.10 0.71
CA ASP A 70 -16.50 10.42 1.08
C ASP A 70 -17.38 11.00 2.20
N ASP A 71 -16.76 11.37 3.32
CA ASP A 71 -17.43 11.94 4.50
C ASP A 71 -17.26 13.46 4.58
N GLY A 72 -16.63 14.09 3.56
CA GLY A 72 -16.33 15.51 3.54
C GLY A 72 -15.12 15.91 4.39
N SER A 73 -14.40 14.95 5.00
CA SER A 73 -13.13 15.24 5.67
C SER A 73 -12.06 15.67 4.67
N GLY A 74 -11.12 16.50 5.13
CA GLY A 74 -9.96 16.89 4.32
C GLY A 74 -9.19 15.68 3.81
N LYS A 75 -8.84 15.68 2.52
CA LYS A 75 -8.11 14.58 1.89
C LYS A 75 -6.60 14.72 2.10
N PRO A 76 -5.87 13.61 2.25
CA PRO A 76 -4.41 13.63 2.16
C PRO A 76 -3.96 14.22 0.82
N LEU A 77 -2.76 14.82 0.79
CA LEU A 77 -2.17 15.27 -0.47
C LEU A 77 -1.87 14.10 -1.41
N LEU A 78 -1.34 13.02 -0.83
CA LEU A 78 -1.03 11.77 -1.49
C LEU A 78 -1.45 10.61 -0.57
N ALA A 79 -1.94 9.53 -1.17
CA ALA A 79 -2.25 8.29 -0.49
C ALA A 79 -0.94 7.56 -0.16
N ILE A 80 0.04 7.63 -1.07
CA ILE A 80 1.41 7.20 -0.83
C ILE A 80 2.38 8.22 -1.42
N ASP A 81 3.37 8.65 -0.64
CA ASP A 81 4.53 9.40 -1.10
C ASP A 81 5.80 8.63 -0.73
N SER A 82 6.42 7.97 -1.72
CA SER A 82 7.72 7.33 -1.54
C SER A 82 8.84 8.21 -2.07
N SER A 83 9.97 8.19 -1.34
CA SER A 83 11.18 8.91 -1.74
C SER A 83 11.96 8.16 -2.82
N ALA A 84 12.74 8.87 -3.63
CA ALA A 84 13.68 8.26 -4.58
C ALA A 84 14.88 7.57 -3.90
N LEU A 85 15.14 7.88 -2.62
CA LEU A 85 16.23 7.31 -1.83
C LEU A 85 15.82 6.02 -1.10
N GLY A 86 14.52 5.68 -1.09
CA GLY A 86 13.98 4.43 -0.58
C GLY A 86 13.48 3.55 -1.72
N GLY A 87 13.26 2.26 -1.43
CA GLY A 87 12.70 1.31 -2.40
C GLY A 87 11.92 0.19 -1.70
N MET A 88 11.04 -0.47 -2.44
CA MET A 88 10.25 -1.61 -1.96
C MET A 88 10.65 -2.86 -2.71
N TYR A 89 11.09 -3.87 -1.97
CA TYR A 89 11.61 -5.11 -2.51
C TYR A 89 10.89 -6.28 -1.84
N ALA A 90 10.11 -7.03 -2.60
CA ALA A 90 9.39 -8.17 -2.04
C ALA A 90 9.34 -9.35 -3.02
N GLY A 91 8.95 -10.53 -2.55
CA GLY A 91 8.61 -11.63 -3.47
C GLY A 91 7.41 -11.28 -4.35
N ALA A 92 6.41 -10.63 -3.77
CA ALA A 92 5.21 -10.13 -4.43
C ALA A 92 4.77 -8.79 -3.83
N ILE A 93 4.22 -7.89 -4.65
CA ILE A 93 3.76 -6.56 -4.21
C ILE A 93 2.33 -6.32 -4.68
N ARG A 94 1.46 -5.93 -3.75
CA ARG A 94 0.10 -5.44 -4.03
C ARG A 94 -0.10 -4.08 -3.37
N LEU A 95 -0.58 -3.11 -4.14
CA LEU A 95 -0.91 -1.77 -3.69
C LEU A 95 -2.33 -1.42 -4.13
N VAL A 96 -3.15 -1.01 -3.17
CA VAL A 96 -4.51 -0.53 -3.40
C VAL A 96 -4.67 0.86 -2.78
N GLY A 97 -5.02 1.87 -3.58
CA GLY A 97 -5.31 3.23 -3.11
C GLY A 97 -6.72 3.64 -3.53
N THR A 98 -7.66 3.76 -2.59
CA THR A 98 -9.09 3.83 -2.95
C THR A 98 -9.68 5.23 -2.94
N GLU A 99 -9.02 6.19 -2.28
CA GLU A 99 -9.59 7.52 -2.04
C GLU A 99 -9.57 8.37 -3.32
N LYS A 100 -10.76 8.57 -3.90
CA LYS A 100 -10.93 9.24 -5.20
C LYS A 100 -10.26 10.61 -5.24
N GLY A 101 -9.38 10.79 -6.22
CA GLY A 101 -8.67 12.05 -6.48
C GLY A 101 -7.41 12.25 -5.64
N VAL A 102 -7.10 11.32 -4.74
CA VAL A 102 -5.85 11.35 -3.97
C VAL A 102 -4.77 10.60 -4.76
N GLY A 103 -3.66 11.28 -5.04
CA GLY A 103 -2.60 10.73 -5.88
C GLY A 103 -1.71 9.71 -5.15
N VAL A 104 -1.00 8.89 -5.92
CA VAL A 104 0.05 7.97 -5.46
C VAL A 104 1.34 8.32 -6.18
N LYS A 105 2.40 8.56 -5.42
CA LYS A 105 3.74 8.83 -5.94
C LYS A 105 4.71 7.82 -5.36
N LEU A 106 5.29 7.03 -6.25
CA LEU A 106 6.26 5.99 -5.93
C LEU A 106 7.59 6.32 -6.61
N ALA A 107 8.35 7.28 -6.08
CA ALA A 107 9.58 7.73 -6.74
C ALA A 107 10.75 6.73 -6.58
N GLY A 108 10.70 5.92 -5.54
CA GLY A 108 11.66 4.85 -5.27
C GLY A 108 11.52 3.63 -6.19
N ASN A 109 12.56 2.79 -6.24
CA ASN A 109 12.48 1.52 -6.98
C ASN A 109 11.46 0.59 -6.32
N MET A 110 10.63 -0.07 -7.12
CA MET A 110 9.75 -1.16 -6.69
C MET A 110 10.13 -2.43 -7.44
N ALA A 111 10.42 -3.51 -6.73
CA ALA A 111 10.82 -4.77 -7.34
C ALA A 111 10.13 -5.97 -6.69
N SER A 112 9.45 -6.80 -7.50
CA SER A 112 9.10 -8.16 -7.09
C SER A 112 10.17 -9.16 -7.52
N THR A 113 10.53 -10.12 -6.67
CA THR A 113 11.63 -11.09 -6.92
C THR A 113 11.15 -12.51 -7.20
N ALA A 114 9.86 -12.79 -7.07
CA ALA A 114 9.31 -14.14 -7.24
C ALA A 114 7.98 -14.17 -7.99
N SER A 115 7.23 -13.07 -7.98
CA SER A 115 5.85 -13.03 -8.50
C SER A 115 5.51 -11.66 -9.11
N ASP A 116 4.24 -11.29 -9.10
CA ASP A 116 3.71 -10.09 -9.74
C ASP A 116 3.92 -8.81 -8.89
N VAL A 117 3.78 -7.68 -9.58
CA VAL A 117 3.46 -6.39 -8.98
C VAL A 117 2.04 -5.99 -9.43
N GLN A 118 1.17 -5.67 -8.48
CA GLN A 118 -0.19 -5.21 -8.74
C GLN A 118 -0.43 -3.85 -8.08
N ILE A 119 -0.87 -2.87 -8.86
CA ILE A 119 -1.17 -1.51 -8.41
C ILE A 119 -2.56 -1.14 -8.90
N ASP A 120 -3.47 -0.82 -7.98
CA ASP A 120 -4.82 -0.34 -8.27
C ASP A 120 -5.05 0.96 -7.48
N VAL A 121 -5.22 2.08 -8.18
CA VAL A 121 -5.37 3.39 -7.54
C VAL A 121 -6.48 4.22 -8.17
N ASN A 122 -7.24 4.91 -7.32
CA ASN A 122 -8.34 5.81 -7.72
C ASN A 122 -7.89 7.28 -7.78
N GLY A 123 -6.81 7.53 -8.50
CA GLY A 123 -6.20 8.85 -8.61
C GLY A 123 -4.94 8.85 -9.46
N LYS A 124 -4.27 10.01 -9.51
CA LYS A 124 -3.05 10.17 -10.32
C LYS A 124 -1.94 9.27 -9.78
N LEU A 125 -1.43 8.39 -10.62
CA LEU A 125 -0.26 7.55 -10.35
C LEU A 125 1.00 8.16 -10.96
N SER A 126 2.06 8.26 -10.16
CA SER A 126 3.42 8.59 -10.60
C SER A 126 4.37 7.49 -10.12
N LEU A 127 5.11 6.88 -11.05
CA LEU A 127 6.03 5.78 -10.77
C LEU A 127 7.45 6.17 -11.18
N GLY A 128 8.42 5.77 -10.37
CA GLY A 128 9.81 5.61 -10.77
C GLY A 128 10.00 4.27 -11.50
N ASN A 129 11.03 3.51 -11.12
CA ASN A 129 11.29 2.21 -11.73
C ASN A 129 10.46 1.12 -11.04
N VAL A 130 9.77 0.31 -11.84
CA VAL A 130 9.08 -0.89 -11.39
C VAL A 130 9.62 -2.09 -12.16
N THR A 131 10.04 -3.12 -11.43
CA THR A 131 10.43 -4.41 -11.98
C THR A 131 9.55 -5.48 -11.38
N ALA A 132 8.97 -6.33 -12.23
CA ALA A 132 8.22 -7.50 -11.79
C ALA A 132 8.91 -8.75 -12.34
N GLU A 133 9.07 -9.77 -11.49
CA GLU A 133 9.60 -11.07 -11.93
C GLU A 133 8.62 -11.76 -12.90
N ARG A 134 7.32 -11.53 -12.71
CA ARG A 134 6.24 -12.04 -13.57
C ARG A 134 5.46 -10.89 -14.17
N ASP A 135 4.21 -10.69 -13.76
CA ASP A 135 3.37 -9.66 -14.36
C ASP A 135 3.48 -8.31 -13.61
N LEU A 136 3.42 -7.21 -14.37
CA LEU A 136 3.11 -5.89 -13.85
C LEU A 136 1.68 -5.51 -14.26
N LYS A 137 0.78 -5.40 -13.28
CA LYS A 137 -0.62 -5.01 -13.47
C LYS A 137 -0.86 -3.64 -12.84
N ILE A 138 -1.28 -2.67 -13.64
CA ILE A 138 -1.55 -1.31 -13.20
C ILE A 138 -2.96 -0.91 -13.64
N ALA A 139 -3.78 -0.50 -12.68
CA ALA A 139 -5.05 0.17 -12.88
C ALA A 139 -4.98 1.54 -12.19
N ALA A 140 -5.23 2.61 -12.95
CA ALA A 140 -5.35 3.97 -12.44
C ALA A 140 -6.60 4.60 -13.05
N HIS A 141 -7.48 5.15 -12.20
CA HIS A 141 -8.82 5.61 -12.56
C HIS A 141 -9.00 7.13 -12.38
#